data_AF-A0A349H1G6-F1
#
_entry.id   AF-A0A349H1G6-F1
#
_cell.length_a   1.000
_cell.length_b   1.000
_cell.length_c   1.000
_cell.angle_alpha   90.00
_cell.angle_beta   90.00
_cell.angle_gamma   90.00
#
_symmetry.space_group_name_H-M   'P 1'
#
loop_
_entity.id
_entity.type
_entity.pdbx_description
1 polymer ?
#
loop_
_entity_poly.entity_id
_entity_poly.type
_entity_poly.pdbx_seq_one_letter_code
_entity_poly.pdbx_strand_id
1 'polypeptide(L)'
;YWGYHLIALGEYYLLTKDESVLPAIRTYAVSLARGQDAGGLYGHRMATPARNGRLPGYAQMNQSSLSSFMGMLMAERCGIDDPILKQGIERTYAYYATFIGKGAFNYGVHGPNIRSYNNNGTSGSAALCMALKDNVPGASFFSQLCATSFDGLEQGHASTFFNPLWTPLGANLSGPDVSQQFFKESRWLQTMYRTWDGSFSRFGSDQKEGSQTGVALLTYCLPRKALFITGRDADPTIWVKGDDAKEVVQRSKVDYAGKRVDELLTLFNHPLPQVRRAVIGALRLKEGDFMASLVDMIERGQKLEKLCAIEYFGLNCPIEQALPQVERLGAILRDTQADPEVRAAAAASLSYMGQPAYTYYTAMLELILADEPGDRFRDVDQSVAESINRLCLTPFASGLVTDKVLLYKASLSLMDHKRQQAREGGVRLLSEIPLADFHRVADKVMHIIEDKDPSYHSYHAWQGSIGAAIKVLASLNIKEGIPYTVGVLDREDGKFGFKVRMICDVLPAYGANAKAALAALKVDPRFKAVEDGRFGGMWQKMVKAIEEDPAPRQLITFEEAKQGGM
;
A
#
# COMPACT_ATOMS: atom_id res chain seq x y z
N TYR A 1 -10.18 -14.98 12.88
CA TYR A 1 -10.32 -15.53 14.24
C TYR A 1 -8.99 -16.07 14.79
N TRP A 2 -8.17 -16.81 14.02
CA TRP A 2 -6.86 -17.34 14.49
C TRP A 2 -6.01 -16.37 15.33
N GLY A 3 -5.70 -15.17 14.80
CA GLY A 3 -4.95 -14.15 15.55
C GLY A 3 -5.64 -13.72 16.85
N TYR A 4 -6.95 -13.43 16.80
CA TYR A 4 -7.74 -13.03 17.98
C TYR A 4 -7.82 -14.12 19.06
N HIS A 5 -7.97 -15.39 18.67
CA HIS A 5 -7.92 -16.51 19.63
C HIS A 5 -6.56 -16.59 20.31
N LEU A 6 -5.48 -16.43 19.54
CA LEU A 6 -4.13 -16.48 20.08
C LEU A 6 -3.83 -15.29 21.00
N ILE A 7 -4.30 -14.08 20.67
CA ILE A 7 -4.21 -12.92 21.56
C ILE A 7 -4.94 -13.19 22.88
N ALA A 8 -6.18 -13.69 22.82
CA ALA A 8 -6.97 -13.98 24.01
C ALA A 8 -6.33 -15.05 24.91
N LEU A 9 -5.88 -16.17 24.32
CA LEU A 9 -5.17 -17.23 25.05
C LEU A 9 -3.84 -16.72 25.63
N GLY A 10 -3.10 -15.91 24.87
CA GLY A 10 -1.85 -15.33 25.33
C GLY A 10 -2.04 -14.39 26.53
N GLU A 11 -2.99 -13.46 26.46
CA GLU A 11 -3.32 -12.59 27.60
C GLU A 11 -3.77 -13.40 28.83
N TYR A 12 -4.60 -14.42 28.62
CA TYR A 12 -5.06 -15.32 29.67
C TYR A 12 -3.89 -16.04 30.37
N TYR A 13 -3.00 -16.69 29.60
CA TYR A 13 -1.83 -17.35 30.17
C TYR A 13 -0.92 -16.35 30.88
N LEU A 14 -0.65 -15.20 30.28
CA LEU A 14 0.25 -14.21 30.87
C LEU A 14 -0.27 -13.66 32.20
N LEU A 15 -1.59 -13.60 32.39
CA LEU A 15 -2.25 -13.22 33.64
C LEU A 15 -2.33 -14.35 34.68
N THR A 16 -2.69 -15.56 34.27
CA THR A 16 -3.06 -16.65 35.19
C THR A 16 -1.94 -17.66 35.42
N LYS A 17 -0.98 -17.71 34.48
CA LYS A 17 0.04 -18.76 34.36
C LYS A 17 -0.52 -20.17 34.24
N ASP A 18 -1.77 -20.32 33.75
CA ASP A 18 -2.37 -21.63 33.51
C ASP A 18 -1.70 -22.33 32.33
N GLU A 19 -0.80 -23.27 32.62
CA GLU A 19 -0.05 -24.02 31.61
C GLU A 19 -0.93 -24.91 30.72
N SER A 20 -2.17 -25.22 31.12
CA SER A 20 -3.07 -26.09 30.34
C SER A 20 -3.40 -25.52 28.97
N VAL A 21 -3.27 -24.20 28.77
CA VAL A 21 -3.51 -23.54 27.48
C VAL A 21 -2.27 -23.45 26.58
N LEU A 22 -1.06 -23.73 27.07
CA LEU A 22 0.17 -23.64 26.29
C LEU A 22 0.18 -24.52 25.02
N PRO A 23 -0.34 -25.77 25.04
CA PRO A 23 -0.44 -26.58 23.82
C PRO A 23 -1.30 -25.93 22.74
N ALA A 24 -2.40 -25.26 23.14
CA ALA A 24 -3.26 -24.54 22.21
C ALA A 24 -2.55 -23.29 21.65
N ILE A 25 -1.89 -22.49 22.51
CA ILE A 25 -1.09 -21.33 22.11
C ILE A 25 -0.05 -21.73 21.07
N ARG A 26 0.73 -22.80 21.34
CA ARG A 26 1.72 -23.31 20.39
C ARG A 26 1.10 -23.72 19.06
N THR A 27 -0.02 -24.44 19.10
CA THR A 27 -0.73 -24.90 17.90
C THR A 27 -1.18 -23.74 17.04
N TYR A 28 -1.82 -22.72 17.62
CA TYR A 28 -2.24 -21.52 16.91
C TYR A 28 -1.04 -20.75 16.34
N ALA A 29 0.00 -20.54 17.14
CA ALA A 29 1.18 -19.76 16.76
C ALA A 29 1.95 -20.39 15.59
N VAL A 30 2.25 -21.68 15.67
CA VAL A 30 2.95 -22.42 14.61
C VAL A 30 2.09 -22.55 13.35
N SER A 31 0.78 -22.74 13.50
CA SER A 31 -0.14 -22.79 12.35
C SER A 31 -0.22 -21.45 11.63
N LEU A 32 -0.28 -20.34 12.36
CA LEU A 32 -0.22 -19.00 11.79
C LEU A 32 1.10 -18.80 11.03
N ALA A 33 2.23 -19.07 11.66
CA ALA A 33 3.55 -18.92 11.03
C ALA A 33 3.70 -19.72 9.72
N ARG A 34 3.07 -20.91 9.62
CA ARG A 34 3.00 -21.72 8.39
C ARG A 34 1.99 -21.19 7.36
N GLY A 35 0.94 -20.53 7.84
CA GLY A 35 -0.20 -20.05 7.04
C GLY A 35 0.01 -18.69 6.38
N GLN A 36 1.22 -18.14 6.42
CA GLN A 36 1.60 -16.93 5.69
C GLN A 36 1.79 -17.22 4.20
N ASP A 37 1.56 -16.22 3.34
CA ASP A 37 2.05 -16.30 1.97
C ASP A 37 3.51 -15.83 1.83
N ALA A 38 3.99 -15.74 0.59
CA ALA A 38 5.35 -15.30 0.28
C ALA A 38 5.70 -13.91 0.86
N GLY A 39 4.71 -13.03 1.05
CA GLY A 39 4.89 -11.73 1.67
C GLY A 39 5.01 -11.77 3.18
N GLY A 40 4.83 -12.93 3.82
CA GLY A 40 4.78 -13.05 5.27
C GLY A 40 3.46 -12.56 5.87
N LEU A 41 2.40 -12.47 5.08
CA LEU A 41 1.13 -11.83 5.44
C LEU A 41 -0.07 -12.78 5.27
N TYR A 42 -1.24 -12.29 5.66
CA TYR A 42 -2.49 -13.04 5.75
C TYR A 42 -3.63 -12.29 5.05
N GLY A 43 -4.62 -13.05 4.57
CA GLY A 43 -5.85 -12.52 3.97
C GLY A 43 -7.04 -12.74 4.90
N HIS A 44 -8.20 -13.05 4.31
CA HIS A 44 -9.34 -13.56 5.07
C HIS A 44 -9.12 -14.99 5.61
N ARG A 45 -8.23 -15.75 4.99
CA ARG A 45 -7.82 -17.10 5.37
C ARG A 45 -6.30 -17.23 5.22
N MET A 46 -5.76 -18.32 5.74
CA MET A 46 -4.34 -18.67 5.59
C MET A 46 -4.02 -19.13 4.17
N ALA A 47 -2.75 -19.02 3.80
CA ALA A 47 -2.19 -19.62 2.60
C ALA A 47 -2.19 -21.15 2.73
N THR A 48 -2.30 -21.85 1.60
CA THR A 48 -2.26 -23.33 1.58
C THR A 48 -1.46 -23.84 0.39
N PRO A 49 -0.83 -25.03 0.49
CA PRO A 49 -0.16 -25.65 -0.64
C PRO A 49 -1.09 -25.88 -1.85
N ALA A 50 -2.36 -26.25 -1.61
CA ALA A 50 -3.36 -26.43 -2.66
C ALA A 50 -3.63 -25.15 -3.48
N ARG A 51 -3.33 -23.97 -2.92
CA ARG A 51 -3.40 -22.68 -3.59
C ARG A 51 -2.03 -22.13 -3.96
N ASN A 52 -1.04 -23.00 -4.15
CA ASN A 52 0.33 -22.60 -4.49
C ASN A 52 0.94 -21.59 -3.48
N GLY A 53 0.61 -21.74 -2.20
CA GLY A 53 1.08 -20.83 -1.14
C GLY A 53 0.46 -19.43 -1.17
N ARG A 54 -0.63 -19.23 -1.93
CA ARG A 54 -1.34 -17.95 -2.03
C ARG A 54 -2.56 -17.87 -1.11
N LEU A 55 -2.89 -16.64 -0.72
CA LEU A 55 -4.05 -16.28 0.07
C LEU A 55 -5.29 -16.18 -0.82
N PRO A 56 -6.44 -16.70 -0.38
CA PRO A 56 -7.67 -16.61 -1.15
C PRO A 56 -8.25 -15.19 -1.23
N GLY A 57 -8.95 -14.92 -2.32
CA GLY A 57 -9.78 -13.73 -2.48
C GLY A 57 -8.97 -12.45 -2.72
N TYR A 58 -8.76 -11.67 -1.66
CA TYR A 58 -8.13 -10.34 -1.73
C TYR A 58 -6.60 -10.35 -1.60
N ALA A 59 -5.99 -11.53 -1.61
CA ALA A 59 -4.59 -11.70 -1.22
C ALA A 59 -4.33 -11.14 0.21
N GLN A 60 -3.25 -10.40 0.41
CA GLN A 60 -2.83 -9.85 1.70
C GLN A 60 -3.76 -8.76 2.21
N MET A 61 -3.97 -8.71 3.53
CA MET A 61 -4.76 -7.69 4.22
C MET A 61 -4.07 -7.26 5.51
N ASN A 62 -3.87 -5.96 5.71
CA ASN A 62 -3.06 -5.46 6.82
C ASN A 62 -3.65 -5.72 8.21
N GLN A 63 -4.96 -5.54 8.40
CA GLN A 63 -5.55 -5.77 9.72
C GLN A 63 -5.51 -7.26 10.12
N SER A 64 -5.97 -8.20 9.27
CA SER A 64 -5.87 -9.63 9.62
C SER A 64 -4.42 -10.09 9.81
N SER A 65 -3.47 -9.49 9.08
CA SER A 65 -2.05 -9.76 9.26
C SER A 65 -1.51 -9.24 10.59
N LEU A 66 -1.81 -7.99 10.98
CA LEU A 66 -1.37 -7.41 12.25
C LEU A 66 -1.97 -8.13 13.46
N SER A 67 -3.25 -8.51 13.41
CA SER A 67 -3.85 -9.31 14.49
C SER A 67 -3.23 -10.71 14.61
N SER A 68 -2.85 -11.33 13.49
CA SER A 68 -2.12 -12.60 13.50
C SER A 68 -0.68 -12.44 14.01
N PHE A 69 -0.01 -11.35 13.62
CA PHE A 69 1.33 -11.00 14.09
C PHE A 69 1.36 -10.74 15.59
N MET A 70 0.42 -9.95 16.10
CA MET A 70 0.26 -9.70 17.53
C MET A 70 0.07 -11.01 18.30
N GLY A 71 -0.77 -11.92 17.82
CA GLY A 71 -0.92 -13.24 18.42
C GLY A 71 0.39 -14.04 18.46
N MET A 72 1.16 -14.05 17.36
CA MET A 72 2.46 -14.72 17.32
C MET A 72 3.46 -14.13 18.31
N LEU A 73 3.53 -12.79 18.44
CA LEU A 73 4.38 -12.11 19.44
C LEU A 73 3.93 -12.43 20.87
N MET A 74 2.62 -12.50 21.12
CA MET A 74 2.09 -12.90 22.42
C MET A 74 2.49 -14.35 22.76
N ALA A 75 2.47 -15.26 21.79
CA ALA A 75 2.93 -16.64 21.99
C ALA A 75 4.42 -16.71 22.37
N GLU A 76 5.27 -15.91 21.73
CA GLU A 76 6.70 -15.80 22.11
C GLU A 76 6.85 -15.31 23.56
N ARG A 77 6.09 -14.28 23.97
CA ARG A 77 6.03 -13.80 25.37
C ARG A 77 5.49 -14.85 26.35
N CYS A 78 4.65 -15.78 25.89
CA CYS A 78 4.19 -16.92 26.70
C CYS A 78 5.26 -18.00 26.88
N GLY A 79 6.44 -17.85 26.27
CA GLY A 79 7.53 -18.82 26.35
C GLY A 79 7.50 -19.90 25.26
N ILE A 80 6.70 -19.73 24.20
CA ILE A 80 6.74 -20.65 23.06
C ILE A 80 8.00 -20.38 22.24
N ASP A 81 9.00 -21.25 22.41
CA ASP A 81 10.19 -21.27 21.56
C ASP A 81 10.03 -22.30 20.44
N ASP A 82 9.72 -21.83 19.24
CA ASP A 82 9.63 -22.67 18.03
C ASP A 82 10.31 -21.97 16.85
N PRO A 83 11.23 -22.63 16.11
CA PRO A 83 11.94 -22.00 14.99
C PRO A 83 11.00 -21.55 13.87
N ILE A 84 9.87 -22.25 13.66
CA ILE A 84 8.88 -21.87 12.64
C ILE A 84 8.17 -20.58 13.06
N LEU A 85 7.83 -20.46 14.35
CA LEU A 85 7.24 -19.24 14.90
C LEU A 85 8.19 -18.04 14.73
N LYS A 86 9.47 -18.19 15.12
CA LYS A 86 10.49 -17.15 14.98
C LYS A 86 10.63 -16.68 13.52
N GLN A 87 10.72 -17.61 12.57
CA GLN A 87 10.76 -17.26 11.15
C GLN A 87 9.49 -16.55 10.67
N GLY A 88 8.31 -16.97 11.15
CA GLY A 88 7.04 -16.32 10.83
C GLY A 88 6.97 -14.89 11.34
N ILE A 89 7.38 -14.66 12.60
CA ILE A 89 7.50 -13.34 13.22
C ILE A 89 8.42 -12.45 12.40
N GLU A 90 9.63 -12.92 12.06
CA GLU A 90 10.61 -12.12 11.32
C GLU A 90 10.13 -11.76 9.89
N ARG A 91 9.42 -12.65 9.21
CA ARG A 91 8.82 -12.34 7.90
C ARG A 91 7.79 -11.21 7.99
N THR A 92 6.86 -11.30 8.94
CA THR A 92 5.83 -10.26 9.10
C THR A 92 6.42 -8.95 9.62
N TYR A 93 7.34 -9.02 10.58
CA TYR A 93 8.03 -7.86 11.13
C TYR A 93 8.78 -7.07 10.06
N ALA A 94 9.54 -7.76 9.20
CA ALA A 94 10.29 -7.12 8.13
C ALA A 94 9.41 -6.22 7.25
N TYR A 95 8.19 -6.66 6.92
CA TYR A 95 7.25 -5.85 6.15
C TYR A 95 6.76 -4.62 6.94
N TYR A 96 6.29 -4.79 8.18
CA TYR A 96 5.73 -3.67 8.94
C TYR A 96 6.78 -2.64 9.37
N ALA A 97 8.03 -3.07 9.57
CA ALA A 97 9.14 -2.19 9.90
C ALA A 97 9.41 -1.14 8.81
N THR A 98 9.13 -1.43 7.53
CA THR A 98 9.36 -0.46 6.44
C THR A 98 8.42 0.74 6.47
N PHE A 99 7.32 0.68 7.24
CA PHE A 99 6.35 1.77 7.35
C PHE A 99 6.69 2.77 8.46
N ILE A 100 7.62 2.45 9.35
CA ILE A 100 8.04 3.32 10.46
C ILE A 100 8.60 4.63 9.88
N GLY A 101 8.03 5.77 10.27
CA GLY A 101 8.41 7.09 9.74
C GLY A 101 7.87 7.40 8.33
N LYS A 102 7.29 6.42 7.63
CA LYS A 102 6.86 6.57 6.23
C LYS A 102 5.35 6.69 6.03
N GLY A 103 4.52 6.22 6.96
CA GLY A 103 3.07 6.50 6.94
C GLY A 103 2.20 5.39 7.54
N ALA A 104 0.90 5.54 7.37
CA ALA A 104 -0.08 4.53 7.77
C ALA A 104 -0.20 3.40 6.72
N PHE A 105 -1.10 2.45 6.95
CA PHE A 105 -1.28 1.30 6.07
C PHE A 105 -2.40 1.49 5.06
N ASN A 106 -2.12 1.08 3.82
CA ASN A 106 -3.11 0.88 2.78
C ASN A 106 -3.74 -0.52 2.87
N TYR A 107 -4.70 -0.83 1.99
CA TYR A 107 -5.24 -2.18 1.89
C TYR A 107 -4.30 -3.08 1.06
N GLY A 108 -3.79 -4.18 1.61
CA GLY A 108 -2.84 -5.06 0.91
C GLY A 108 -1.39 -4.57 0.93
N VAL A 109 -0.54 -5.15 0.06
CA VAL A 109 0.90 -4.79 -0.03
C VAL A 109 1.09 -3.63 -0.98
N HIS A 110 0.93 -2.41 -0.46
CA HIS A 110 1.18 -1.15 -1.16
C HIS A 110 2.18 -0.30 -0.39
N GLY A 111 2.64 0.79 -1.00
CA GLY A 111 3.43 1.80 -0.32
C GLY A 111 2.68 2.46 0.86
N PRO A 112 3.39 3.21 1.72
CA PRO A 112 2.82 3.90 2.87
C PRO A 112 1.69 4.88 2.52
N ASN A 113 0.65 4.94 3.35
CA ASN A 113 -0.42 5.92 3.25
C ASN A 113 -0.03 7.20 4.01
N ILE A 114 0.27 8.25 3.26
CA ILE A 114 0.62 9.58 3.78
C ILE A 114 -0.58 10.54 3.87
N ARG A 115 -1.80 10.07 3.59
CA ARG A 115 -3.03 10.89 3.60
C ARG A 115 -3.87 10.68 4.86
N SER A 116 -3.84 9.47 5.39
CA SER A 116 -4.58 9.11 6.60
C SER A 116 -3.62 8.75 7.72
N TYR A 117 -3.99 9.07 8.95
CA TYR A 117 -3.24 8.67 10.14
C TYR A 117 -3.53 7.21 10.53
N ASN A 118 -4.76 6.75 10.32
CA ASN A 118 -5.16 5.38 10.59
C ASN A 118 -6.23 4.91 9.61
N ASN A 119 -6.36 3.60 9.47
CA ASN A 119 -7.35 2.95 8.61
C ASN A 119 -7.64 1.55 9.17
N ASN A 120 -8.90 1.23 9.49
CA ASN A 120 -9.30 -0.07 10.06
C ASN A 120 -8.42 -0.52 11.25
N GLY A 121 -8.02 0.41 12.11
CA GLY A 121 -7.27 0.13 13.33
C GLY A 121 -5.83 -0.32 13.11
N THR A 122 -5.32 -0.33 11.87
CA THR A 122 -4.02 -0.93 11.55
C THR A 122 -2.86 -0.19 12.21
N SER A 123 -2.89 1.13 12.30
CA SER A 123 -1.84 1.87 13.03
C SER A 123 -1.84 1.46 14.51
N GLY A 124 -3.01 1.21 15.09
CA GLY A 124 -3.13 0.82 16.50
C GLY A 124 -2.62 -0.58 16.78
N SER A 125 -3.02 -1.54 15.94
CA SER A 125 -2.47 -2.89 16.01
C SER A 125 -0.95 -2.90 15.76
N ALA A 126 -0.44 -2.08 14.83
CA ALA A 126 0.99 -1.96 14.58
C ALA A 126 1.75 -1.37 15.76
N ALA A 127 1.23 -0.32 16.42
CA ALA A 127 1.85 0.27 17.60
C ALA A 127 2.04 -0.78 18.72
N LEU A 128 1.00 -1.57 18.99
CA LEU A 128 1.03 -2.68 19.94
C LEU A 128 2.02 -3.79 19.52
N CYS A 129 2.06 -4.16 18.24
CA CYS A 129 3.02 -5.15 17.74
C CYS A 129 4.47 -4.65 17.89
N MET A 130 4.73 -3.37 17.60
CA MET A 130 6.07 -2.79 17.75
C MET A 130 6.48 -2.73 19.22
N ALA A 131 5.55 -2.40 20.13
CA ALA A 131 5.80 -2.47 21.57
C ALA A 131 6.13 -3.90 22.02
N LEU A 132 5.35 -4.90 21.59
CA LEU A 132 5.61 -6.31 21.91
C LEU A 132 6.94 -6.83 21.36
N LYS A 133 7.43 -6.27 20.25
CA LYS A 133 8.71 -6.56 19.61
C LYS A 133 9.87 -5.69 20.13
N ASP A 134 9.63 -4.90 21.18
CA ASP A 134 10.60 -3.98 21.79
C ASP A 134 11.17 -2.94 20.79
N ASN A 135 10.41 -2.60 19.73
CA ASN A 135 10.75 -1.55 18.78
C ASN A 135 10.13 -0.22 19.23
N VAL A 136 10.86 0.49 20.10
CA VAL A 136 10.44 1.77 20.69
C VAL A 136 10.15 2.85 19.63
N PRO A 137 11.00 3.08 18.60
CA PRO A 137 10.69 4.04 17.54
C PRO A 137 9.40 3.73 16.78
N GLY A 138 9.17 2.45 16.45
CA GLY A 138 7.96 2.00 15.77
C GLY A 138 6.71 2.17 16.63
N ALA A 139 6.79 1.80 17.91
CA ALA A 139 5.69 1.96 18.86
C ALA A 139 5.31 3.44 19.01
N SER A 140 6.30 4.33 19.18
CA SER A 140 6.09 5.78 19.26
C SER A 140 5.44 6.33 17.99
N PHE A 141 5.98 6.00 16.82
CA PHE A 141 5.48 6.49 15.54
C PHE A 141 4.01 6.11 15.30
N PHE A 142 3.68 4.80 15.39
CA PHE A 142 2.32 4.34 15.13
C PHE A 142 1.34 4.76 16.23
N SER A 143 1.78 4.86 17.49
CA SER A 143 0.95 5.36 18.59
C SER A 143 0.55 6.82 18.36
N GLN A 144 1.48 7.67 17.90
CA GLN A 144 1.16 9.06 17.58
C GLN A 144 0.22 9.19 16.38
N LEU A 145 0.32 8.32 15.37
CA LEU A 145 -0.68 8.25 14.30
C LEU A 145 -2.07 7.95 14.87
N CYS A 146 -2.19 7.01 15.81
CA CYS A 146 -3.44 6.69 16.48
C CYS A 146 -3.98 7.86 17.31
N ALA A 147 -3.13 8.52 18.09
CA ALA A 147 -3.51 9.65 18.94
C ALA A 147 -4.17 10.78 18.13
N THR A 148 -3.70 11.03 16.90
CA THR A 148 -4.27 12.02 15.98
C THR A 148 -5.57 11.57 15.28
N SER A 149 -5.99 10.31 15.41
CA SER A 149 -7.09 9.69 14.63
C SER A 149 -8.44 9.62 15.35
N PHE A 150 -8.72 10.52 16.30
CA PHE A 150 -9.93 10.46 17.14
C PHE A 150 -11.25 10.69 16.35
N ASP A 151 -11.18 11.42 15.24
CA ASP A 151 -12.31 11.80 14.38
C ASP A 151 -12.52 10.84 13.19
N GLY A 152 -11.58 9.93 12.97
CA GLY A 152 -11.63 8.90 11.93
C GLY A 152 -12.25 7.59 12.38
N LEU A 153 -12.79 7.50 13.60
CA LEU A 153 -13.16 6.22 14.21
C LEU A 153 -14.25 5.45 13.44
N GLU A 154 -15.16 6.11 12.72
CA GLU A 154 -16.16 5.43 11.90
C GLU A 154 -15.78 5.28 10.41
N GLN A 155 -14.59 5.72 10.01
CA GLN A 155 -14.18 5.75 8.60
C GLN A 155 -13.48 4.44 8.18
N GLY A 156 -13.96 3.85 7.08
CA GLY A 156 -13.33 2.69 6.43
C GLY A 156 -14.22 1.44 6.41
N HIS A 157 -13.61 0.28 6.14
CA HIS A 157 -14.33 -0.99 5.99
C HIS A 157 -14.37 -1.77 7.30
N ALA A 158 -15.58 -2.13 7.76
CA ALA A 158 -15.80 -2.69 9.11
C ALA A 158 -15.21 -1.82 10.23
N SER A 159 -15.06 -0.51 9.96
CA SER A 159 -14.45 0.45 10.87
C SER A 159 -15.29 0.74 12.08
N THR A 160 -16.56 0.35 12.08
CA THR A 160 -17.42 0.35 13.28
C THR A 160 -16.89 -0.58 14.36
N PHE A 161 -16.02 -1.54 14.03
CA PHE A 161 -15.36 -2.43 14.98
C PHE A 161 -13.85 -2.15 15.09
N PHE A 162 -13.12 -2.19 13.97
CA PHE A 162 -11.64 -2.20 14.03
C PHE A 162 -11.04 -0.88 14.51
N ASN A 163 -11.56 0.26 14.07
CA ASN A 163 -11.03 1.55 14.50
C ASN A 163 -11.34 1.81 15.99
N PRO A 164 -12.60 1.68 16.47
CA PRO A 164 -12.93 1.83 17.88
C PRO A 164 -12.19 0.84 18.78
N LEU A 165 -11.86 -0.35 18.29
CA LEU A 165 -11.05 -1.31 19.04
C LEU A 165 -9.58 -0.88 19.11
N TRP A 166 -8.89 -0.82 17.97
CA TRP A 166 -7.43 -0.78 17.99
C TRP A 166 -6.86 0.64 18.11
N THR A 167 -7.58 1.67 17.66
CA THR A 167 -7.08 3.06 17.69
C THR A 167 -6.86 3.57 19.11
N PRO A 168 -7.83 3.52 20.04
CA PRO A 168 -7.60 3.99 21.40
C PRO A 168 -6.57 3.15 22.15
N LEU A 169 -6.53 1.83 21.91
CA LEU A 169 -5.49 0.96 22.49
C LEU A 169 -4.09 1.34 22.02
N GLY A 170 -3.94 1.63 20.72
CA GLY A 170 -2.69 2.12 20.15
C GLY A 170 -2.29 3.49 20.70
N ALA A 171 -3.21 4.45 20.74
CA ALA A 171 -2.96 5.81 21.26
C ALA A 171 -2.54 5.80 22.74
N ASN A 172 -3.03 4.84 23.53
CA ASN A 172 -2.68 4.67 24.94
C ASN A 172 -1.19 4.38 25.18
N LEU A 173 -0.47 3.86 24.19
CA LEU A 173 0.99 3.69 24.30
C LEU A 173 1.73 5.03 24.41
N SER A 174 1.16 6.12 23.86
CA SER A 174 1.68 7.48 24.06
C SER A 174 1.33 8.08 25.42
N GLY A 175 0.72 7.30 26.32
CA GLY A 175 0.60 7.60 27.73
C GLY A 175 -0.77 8.11 28.19
N PRO A 176 -0.93 8.31 29.51
CA PRO A 176 -2.21 8.66 30.12
C PRO A 176 -2.77 10.01 29.68
N ASP A 177 -1.94 11.02 29.46
CA ASP A 177 -2.40 12.36 29.07
C ASP A 177 -2.97 12.34 27.65
N VAL A 178 -2.29 11.66 26.72
CA VAL A 178 -2.79 11.43 25.36
C VAL A 178 -4.11 10.65 25.39
N SER A 179 -4.20 9.61 26.21
CA SER A 179 -5.44 8.84 26.37
C SER A 179 -6.59 9.74 26.84
N GLN A 180 -6.37 10.57 27.86
CA GLN A 180 -7.39 11.49 28.35
C GLN A 180 -7.87 12.47 27.26
N GLN A 181 -6.94 13.07 26.50
CA GLN A 181 -7.30 13.97 25.41
C GLN A 181 -8.03 13.22 24.28
N PHE A 182 -7.54 12.04 23.88
CA PHE A 182 -8.19 11.22 22.86
C PHE A 182 -9.62 10.87 23.23
N PHE A 183 -9.88 10.49 24.49
CA PHE A 183 -11.23 10.20 24.97
C PHE A 183 -12.11 11.43 25.04
N LYS A 184 -11.57 12.57 25.45
CA LYS A 184 -12.31 13.84 25.46
C LYS A 184 -12.86 14.15 24.08
N GLU A 185 -12.04 13.97 23.05
CA GLU A 185 -12.38 14.25 21.66
C GLU A 185 -13.23 13.16 21.00
N SER A 186 -13.08 11.89 21.41
CA SER A 186 -13.88 10.77 20.90
C SER A 186 -15.15 10.47 21.71
N ARG A 187 -15.44 11.28 22.74
CA ARG A 187 -16.61 11.10 23.63
C ARG A 187 -17.94 11.00 22.89
N TRP A 188 -18.06 11.70 21.77
CA TRP A 188 -19.25 11.66 20.92
C TRP A 188 -19.57 10.21 20.50
N LEU A 189 -18.57 9.41 20.14
CA LEU A 189 -18.77 8.04 19.65
C LEU A 189 -19.36 7.16 20.75
N GLN A 190 -18.75 7.19 21.93
CA GLN A 190 -19.22 6.38 23.07
C GLN A 190 -20.60 6.84 23.54
N THR A 191 -20.90 8.14 23.48
CA THR A 191 -22.22 8.67 23.86
C THR A 191 -23.29 8.20 22.87
N MET A 192 -23.00 8.24 21.57
CA MET A 192 -23.95 7.84 20.52
C MET A 192 -24.17 6.33 20.43
N TYR A 193 -23.17 5.53 20.78
CA TYR A 193 -23.27 4.07 20.71
C TYR A 193 -23.88 3.46 21.97
N ARG A 194 -23.98 4.21 23.07
CA ARG A 194 -24.48 3.67 24.34
C ARG A 194 -25.99 3.42 24.26
N THR A 195 -26.41 2.21 24.60
CA THR A 195 -27.82 1.83 24.71
C THR A 195 -28.35 2.06 26.13
N TRP A 196 -29.67 1.99 26.30
CA TRP A 196 -30.35 2.28 27.57
C TRP A 196 -29.97 1.32 28.71
N ASP A 197 -29.59 0.09 28.39
CA ASP A 197 -29.13 -0.96 29.32
C ASP A 197 -27.62 -0.86 29.63
N GLY A 198 -26.94 0.17 29.12
CA GLY A 198 -25.51 0.39 29.31
C GLY A 198 -24.61 -0.40 28.38
N SER A 199 -25.17 -1.23 27.48
CA SER A 199 -24.42 -1.85 26.40
C SER A 199 -24.02 -0.82 25.32
N PHE A 200 -23.22 -1.24 24.34
CA PHE A 200 -22.86 -0.39 23.20
C PHE A 200 -23.32 -1.05 21.91
N SER A 201 -24.03 -0.29 21.07
CA SER A 201 -24.38 -0.71 19.73
C SER A 201 -24.51 0.45 18.74
N ARG A 202 -23.89 0.28 17.57
CA ARG A 202 -24.10 1.17 16.42
C ARG A 202 -25.40 0.88 15.66
N PHE A 203 -25.74 -0.40 15.52
CA PHE A 203 -26.79 -0.89 14.61
C PHE A 203 -27.99 -1.53 15.34
N GLY A 204 -28.09 -1.39 16.66
CA GLY A 204 -29.05 -2.17 17.45
C GLY A 204 -28.68 -3.66 17.52
N SER A 205 -29.65 -4.55 17.38
CA SER A 205 -29.48 -6.01 17.45
C SER A 205 -28.77 -6.64 16.24
N ASP A 206 -28.65 -5.91 15.12
CA ASP A 206 -28.26 -6.46 13.82
C ASP A 206 -26.75 -6.38 13.53
N GLN A 207 -25.90 -6.52 14.56
CA GLN A 207 -24.45 -6.41 14.41
C GLN A 207 -23.81 -7.68 13.82
N LYS A 208 -22.99 -7.51 12.77
CA LYS A 208 -22.25 -8.62 12.13
C LYS A 208 -20.73 -8.54 12.36
N GLU A 209 -20.24 -7.42 12.85
CA GLU A 209 -18.82 -7.09 12.92
C GLU A 209 -18.15 -7.50 14.24
N GLY A 210 -18.92 -7.78 15.29
CA GLY A 210 -18.43 -8.16 16.61
C GLY A 210 -19.04 -7.30 17.73
N SER A 211 -18.82 -7.70 18.99
CA SER A 211 -19.40 -7.02 20.16
C SER A 211 -18.82 -5.62 20.37
N GLN A 212 -19.62 -4.58 20.11
CA GLN A 212 -19.24 -3.19 20.41
C GLN A 212 -19.14 -2.91 21.90
N THR A 213 -19.93 -3.60 22.74
CA THR A 213 -19.78 -3.55 24.19
C THR A 213 -18.40 -4.03 24.64
N GLY A 214 -17.90 -5.14 24.07
CA GLY A 214 -16.55 -5.64 24.36
C GLY A 214 -15.46 -4.66 23.92
N VAL A 215 -15.62 -4.04 22.76
CA VAL A 215 -14.71 -3.00 22.24
C VAL A 215 -14.65 -1.79 23.16
N ALA A 216 -15.81 -1.27 23.56
CA ALA A 216 -15.90 -0.15 24.49
C ALA A 216 -15.29 -0.52 25.86
N LEU A 217 -15.58 -1.72 26.37
CA LEU A 217 -15.06 -2.19 27.66
C LEU A 217 -13.54 -2.19 27.71
N LEU A 218 -12.86 -2.71 26.68
CA LEU A 218 -11.39 -2.71 26.62
C LEU A 218 -10.82 -1.29 26.68
N THR A 219 -11.47 -0.37 25.99
CA THR A 219 -11.12 1.05 25.94
C THR A 219 -11.31 1.69 27.33
N TYR A 220 -12.45 1.48 27.99
CA TYR A 220 -12.68 1.95 29.36
C TYR A 220 -11.74 1.32 30.41
N CYS A 221 -11.16 0.15 30.13
CA CYS A 221 -10.24 -0.53 31.02
C CYS A 221 -8.78 -0.09 30.86
N LEU A 222 -8.46 0.81 29.92
CA LEU A 222 -7.09 1.31 29.72
C LEU A 222 -6.37 1.76 31.01
N PRO A 223 -7.01 2.49 31.95
CA PRO A 223 -6.34 2.90 33.19
C PRO A 223 -5.89 1.74 34.08
N ARG A 224 -6.50 0.54 33.93
CA ARG A 224 -6.15 -0.64 34.72
C ARG A 224 -4.83 -1.27 34.28
N LYS A 225 -4.42 -1.07 33.02
CA LYS A 225 -3.19 -1.65 32.44
C LYS A 225 -3.02 -3.15 32.72
N ALA A 226 -4.12 -3.89 32.77
CA ALA A 226 -4.12 -5.29 33.19
C ALA A 226 -3.58 -6.22 32.10
N LEU A 227 -3.86 -5.89 30.84
CA LEU A 227 -3.46 -6.65 29.64
C LEU A 227 -2.33 -5.94 28.91
N PHE A 228 -1.50 -6.67 28.16
CA PHE A 228 -0.50 -6.05 27.27
C PHE A 228 -1.17 -5.13 26.25
N ILE A 229 -2.28 -5.57 25.65
CA ILE A 229 -3.04 -4.73 24.72
C ILE A 229 -3.67 -3.47 25.34
N THR A 230 -3.74 -3.40 26.68
CA THR A 230 -4.19 -2.21 27.44
C THR A 230 -3.04 -1.42 28.07
N GLY A 231 -1.78 -1.76 27.74
CA GLY A 231 -0.60 -1.05 28.21
C GLY A 231 0.03 -1.60 29.49
N ARG A 232 -0.17 -2.89 29.81
CA ARG A 232 0.72 -3.60 30.75
C ARG A 232 2.15 -3.49 30.20
N ASP A 233 3.08 -3.05 31.03
CA ASP A 233 4.49 -2.83 30.69
C ASP A 233 4.73 -1.84 29.53
N ALA A 234 3.78 -0.94 29.27
CA ALA A 234 3.97 0.12 28.27
C ALA A 234 5.15 1.01 28.65
N ASP A 235 6.07 1.23 27.70
CA ASP A 235 7.29 2.01 27.88
C ASP A 235 6.98 3.49 28.18
N PRO A 236 7.31 4.01 29.39
CA PRO A 236 7.07 5.39 29.74
C PRO A 236 7.93 6.40 28.96
N THR A 237 9.00 5.97 28.28
CA THR A 237 9.89 6.85 27.53
C THR A 237 9.22 7.47 26.30
N ILE A 238 8.15 6.86 25.79
CA ILE A 238 7.38 7.36 24.64
C ILE A 238 6.12 8.14 25.05
N TRP A 239 5.92 8.37 26.35
CA TRP A 239 4.75 9.11 26.83
C TRP A 239 4.85 10.60 26.51
N VAL A 240 3.78 11.13 25.93
CA VAL A 240 3.61 12.57 25.70
C VAL A 240 2.78 13.14 26.84
N LYS A 241 3.21 14.26 27.40
CA LYS A 241 2.67 14.82 28.65
C LYS A 241 2.18 16.25 28.47
N GLY A 242 1.26 16.68 29.32
CA GLY A 242 0.81 18.07 29.41
C GLY A 242 0.23 18.59 28.09
N ASP A 243 0.61 19.81 27.71
CA ASP A 243 0.07 20.49 26.53
C ASP A 243 0.46 19.78 25.22
N ASP A 244 1.63 19.15 25.15
CA ASP A 244 2.07 18.38 23.98
C ASP A 244 1.08 17.23 23.67
N ALA A 245 0.45 16.64 24.70
CA ALA A 245 -0.53 15.58 24.50
C ALA A 245 -1.78 16.11 23.78
N LYS A 246 -2.19 17.34 24.09
CA LYS A 246 -3.29 18.02 23.40
C LYS A 246 -2.89 18.31 21.95
N GLU A 247 -1.68 18.80 21.71
CA GLU A 247 -1.19 19.08 20.35
C GLU A 247 -1.15 17.82 19.48
N VAL A 248 -0.63 16.70 20.01
CA VAL A 248 -0.59 15.41 19.30
C VAL A 248 -1.99 14.96 18.89
N VAL A 249 -2.96 15.03 19.80
CA VAL A 249 -4.35 14.60 19.52
C VAL A 249 -5.02 15.53 18.52
N GLN A 250 -4.87 16.85 18.68
CA GLN A 250 -5.50 17.87 17.84
C GLN A 250 -4.80 18.09 16.49
N ARG A 251 -3.72 17.38 16.21
CA ARG A 251 -2.90 17.56 15.01
C ARG A 251 -3.68 17.43 13.69
N SER A 252 -4.74 16.62 13.65
CA SER A 252 -5.62 16.50 12.46
C SER A 252 -6.49 17.73 12.21
N LYS A 253 -6.60 18.64 13.19
CA LYS A 253 -7.39 19.87 13.14
C LYS A 253 -6.55 21.13 12.96
N VAL A 254 -5.23 21.01 12.86
CA VAL A 254 -4.34 22.16 12.65
C VAL A 254 -4.60 22.79 11.29
N ASP A 255 -4.89 24.09 11.28
CA ASP A 255 -4.93 24.90 10.07
C ASP A 255 -3.51 25.26 9.64
N TYR A 256 -2.93 24.43 8.76
CA TYR A 256 -1.62 24.71 8.18
C TYR A 256 -1.65 25.86 7.18
N ALA A 257 -2.80 26.11 6.51
CA ALA A 257 -2.91 27.20 5.53
C ALA A 257 -2.81 28.57 6.21
N GLY A 258 -3.26 28.68 7.47
CA GLY A 258 -3.14 29.89 8.29
C GLY A 258 -1.73 30.21 8.82
N LYS A 259 -0.77 29.26 8.76
CA LYS A 259 0.60 29.46 9.30
C LYS A 259 1.47 30.37 8.42
N ARG A 260 2.45 31.04 9.02
CA ARG A 260 3.48 31.79 8.29
C ARG A 260 4.48 30.86 7.61
N VAL A 261 5.21 31.38 6.63
CA VAL A 261 6.20 30.62 5.86
C VAL A 261 7.32 30.05 6.75
N ASP A 262 7.87 30.83 7.68
CA ASP A 262 8.89 30.38 8.63
C ASP A 262 8.38 29.23 9.51
N GLU A 263 7.14 29.30 9.97
CA GLU A 263 6.50 28.23 10.76
C GLU A 263 6.24 26.96 9.95
N LEU A 264 5.98 27.08 8.65
CA LEU A 264 5.81 25.93 7.77
C LEU A 264 7.15 25.25 7.51
N LEU A 265 8.20 26.02 7.23
CA LEU A 265 9.53 25.49 6.94
C LEU A 265 10.13 24.72 8.13
N THR A 266 9.88 25.13 9.38
CA THR A 266 10.33 24.37 10.57
C THR A 266 9.68 22.98 10.69
N LEU A 267 8.54 22.75 10.02
CA LEU A 267 7.83 21.48 10.03
C LEU A 267 8.28 20.50 8.93
N PHE A 268 9.26 20.87 8.09
CA PHE A 268 9.79 19.98 7.06
C PHE A 268 10.51 18.75 7.63
N ASN A 269 11.00 18.82 8.87
CA ASN A 269 11.60 17.69 9.58
C ASN A 269 10.59 16.93 10.47
N HIS A 270 9.30 17.28 10.44
CA HIS A 270 8.31 16.67 11.33
C HIS A 270 8.22 15.15 11.09
N PRO A 271 8.21 14.28 12.11
CA PRO A 271 8.32 12.82 11.93
C PRO A 271 7.13 12.19 11.18
N LEU A 272 5.95 12.80 11.26
CA LEU A 272 4.77 12.31 10.55
C LEU A 272 4.67 12.85 9.11
N PRO A 273 4.68 12.00 8.08
CA PRO A 273 4.57 12.42 6.68
C PRO A 273 3.24 13.10 6.34
N GLN A 274 2.16 12.79 7.07
CA GLN A 274 0.87 13.45 6.92
C GLN A 274 0.97 14.96 7.19
N VAL A 275 1.75 15.35 8.22
CA VAL A 275 2.02 16.75 8.53
C VAL A 275 2.88 17.37 7.46
N ARG A 276 3.99 16.73 7.08
CA ARG A 276 4.89 17.25 6.04
C ARG A 276 4.16 17.47 4.72
N ARG A 277 3.29 16.54 4.33
CA ARG A 277 2.41 16.67 3.15
C ARG A 277 1.46 17.85 3.26
N ALA A 278 0.80 18.05 4.41
CA ALA A 278 -0.12 19.16 4.63
C ALA A 278 0.63 20.51 4.58
N VAL A 279 1.82 20.56 5.16
CA VAL A 279 2.73 21.71 5.18
C VAL A 279 3.21 22.07 3.77
N ILE A 280 3.63 21.09 2.96
CA ILE A 280 3.98 21.31 1.54
C ILE A 280 2.78 21.89 0.78
N GLY A 281 1.59 21.31 0.99
CA GLY A 281 0.36 21.82 0.38
C GLY A 281 0.06 23.26 0.76
N ALA A 282 0.21 23.62 2.04
CA ALA A 282 0.00 24.97 2.53
C ALA A 282 1.05 25.96 2.00
N LEU A 283 2.32 25.57 1.94
CA LEU A 283 3.41 26.43 1.48
C LEU A 283 3.24 26.81 0.01
N ARG A 284 2.74 25.90 -0.84
CA ARG A 284 2.46 26.18 -2.26
C ARG A 284 1.38 27.23 -2.49
N LEU A 285 0.56 27.51 -1.48
CA LEU A 285 -0.46 28.57 -1.55
C LEU A 285 0.08 29.93 -1.09
N LYS A 286 1.33 30.01 -0.63
CA LYS A 286 1.93 31.24 -0.11
C LYS A 286 2.61 32.02 -1.22
N GLU A 287 2.45 33.34 -1.15
CA GLU A 287 3.28 34.30 -1.86
C GLU A 287 4.51 34.66 -1.00
N GLY A 288 5.62 34.99 -1.64
CA GLY A 288 6.86 35.41 -0.96
C GLY A 288 8.11 34.72 -1.50
N ASP A 289 9.28 35.20 -1.06
CA ASP A 289 10.58 34.63 -1.44
C ASP A 289 11.08 33.66 -0.37
N PHE A 290 10.74 32.38 -0.54
CA PHE A 290 11.23 31.26 0.27
C PHE A 290 11.95 30.20 -0.57
N MET A 291 12.12 30.47 -1.86
CA MET A 291 12.76 29.55 -2.80
C MET A 291 14.22 29.32 -2.43
N ALA A 292 14.93 30.35 -1.98
CA ALA A 292 16.30 30.22 -1.48
C ALA A 292 16.40 29.25 -0.29
N SER A 293 15.43 29.29 0.63
CA SER A 293 15.38 28.38 1.78
C SER A 293 15.12 26.93 1.36
N LEU A 294 14.22 26.70 0.38
CA LEU A 294 13.99 25.35 -0.15
C LEU A 294 15.24 24.78 -0.83
N VAL A 295 15.94 25.62 -1.60
CA VAL A 295 17.20 25.24 -2.25
C VAL A 295 18.28 24.91 -1.22
N ASP A 296 18.44 25.73 -0.18
CA ASP A 296 19.40 25.47 0.90
C ASP A 296 19.06 24.15 1.64
N MET A 297 17.78 23.88 1.91
CA MET A 297 17.35 22.61 2.50
C MET A 297 17.67 21.40 1.61
N ILE A 298 17.50 21.52 0.28
CA ILE A 298 17.87 20.45 -0.67
C ILE A 298 19.37 20.13 -0.57
N GLU A 299 20.21 21.16 -0.47
CA GLU A 299 21.67 21.00 -0.48
C GLU A 299 22.19 20.52 0.89
N ARG A 300 21.72 21.14 1.98
CA ARG A 300 22.35 21.07 3.31
C ARG A 300 21.44 20.52 4.41
N GLY A 301 20.15 20.34 4.16
CA GLY A 301 19.19 19.87 5.15
C GLY A 301 19.46 18.44 5.63
N GLN A 302 18.81 18.07 6.73
CA GLN A 302 18.73 16.68 7.17
C GLN A 302 17.89 15.85 6.19
N LYS A 303 17.94 14.53 6.31
CA LYS A 303 17.27 13.62 5.36
C LYS A 303 15.79 13.97 5.13
N LEU A 304 14.99 14.21 6.18
CA LEU A 304 13.56 14.53 6.01
C LEU A 304 13.35 15.94 5.42
N GLU A 305 14.17 16.92 5.82
CA GLU A 305 14.11 18.27 5.26
C GLU A 305 14.41 18.26 3.75
N LYS A 306 15.45 17.50 3.35
CA LYS A 306 15.79 17.26 1.95
C LYS A 306 14.64 16.63 1.19
N LEU A 307 14.08 15.53 1.71
CA LEU A 307 12.94 14.84 1.09
C LEU A 307 11.76 15.79 0.90
N CYS A 308 11.39 16.57 1.92
CA CYS A 308 10.25 17.48 1.82
C CYS A 308 10.50 18.70 0.94
N ALA A 309 11.72 19.24 0.93
CA ALA A 309 12.11 20.29 0.01
C ALA A 309 12.11 19.82 -1.45
N ILE A 310 12.50 18.56 -1.70
CA ILE A 310 12.37 17.93 -3.03
C ILE A 310 10.89 17.71 -3.39
N GLU A 311 10.09 17.13 -2.48
CA GLU A 311 8.67 16.84 -2.69
C GLU A 311 7.84 18.11 -2.95
N TYR A 312 8.27 19.27 -2.44
CA TYR A 312 7.67 20.56 -2.74
C TYR A 312 7.56 20.80 -4.25
N PHE A 313 8.52 20.36 -5.04
CA PHE A 313 8.54 20.52 -6.49
C PHE A 313 7.75 19.44 -7.28
N GLY A 314 7.04 18.54 -6.57
CA GLY A 314 6.22 17.50 -7.18
C GLY A 314 4.76 17.92 -7.46
N LEU A 315 3.84 16.95 -7.31
CA LEU A 315 2.41 17.09 -7.62
C LEU A 315 1.79 18.41 -7.12
N ASN A 316 1.18 19.19 -8.00
CA ASN A 316 0.53 20.49 -7.71
C ASN A 316 1.49 21.64 -7.33
N CYS A 317 2.79 21.51 -7.55
CA CYS A 317 3.69 22.67 -7.52
C CYS A 317 3.40 23.60 -8.70
N PRO A 318 3.37 24.94 -8.52
CA PRO A 318 3.30 25.87 -9.64
C PRO A 318 4.45 25.66 -10.62
N ILE A 319 4.15 25.61 -11.92
CA ILE A 319 5.10 25.17 -12.95
C ILE A 319 6.28 26.15 -13.09
N GLU A 320 6.04 27.44 -12.87
CA GLU A 320 7.01 28.52 -12.86
C GLU A 320 8.04 28.38 -11.72
N GLN A 321 7.69 27.68 -10.64
CA GLN A 321 8.60 27.37 -9.53
C GLN A 321 9.31 26.02 -9.74
N ALA A 322 8.62 25.05 -10.34
CA ALA A 322 9.11 23.70 -10.58
C ALA A 322 10.16 23.63 -11.71
N LEU A 323 9.88 24.23 -12.87
CA LEU A 323 10.73 24.13 -14.05
C LEU A 323 12.18 24.63 -13.84
N PRO A 324 12.42 25.74 -13.11
CA PRO A 324 13.79 26.17 -12.80
C PRO A 324 14.60 25.15 -11.98
N GLN A 325 13.97 24.16 -11.36
CA GLN A 325 14.64 23.17 -10.52
C GLN A 325 14.93 21.84 -11.26
N VAL A 326 14.56 21.71 -12.53
CA VAL A 326 14.76 20.48 -13.32
C VAL A 326 16.21 20.00 -13.27
N GLU A 327 17.17 20.91 -13.53
CA GLU A 327 18.60 20.55 -13.52
C GLU A 327 19.10 20.14 -12.14
N ARG A 328 18.65 20.85 -11.10
CA ARG A 328 19.00 20.57 -9.70
C ARG A 328 18.51 19.20 -9.27
N LEU A 329 17.24 18.89 -9.51
CA LEU A 329 16.66 17.58 -9.17
C LEU A 329 17.30 16.47 -10.00
N GLY A 330 17.60 16.74 -11.27
CA GLY A 330 18.31 15.79 -12.13
C GLY A 330 19.76 15.55 -11.71
N ALA A 331 20.44 16.51 -11.10
CA ALA A 331 21.75 16.31 -10.49
C ALA A 331 21.64 15.37 -9.27
N ILE A 332 20.64 15.55 -8.41
CA ILE A 332 20.39 14.68 -7.26
C ILE A 332 20.09 13.25 -7.69
N LEU A 333 19.21 13.06 -8.69
CA LEU A 333 18.89 11.74 -9.22
C LEU A 333 20.14 10.97 -9.69
N ARG A 334 21.09 11.67 -10.31
CA ARG A 334 22.33 11.09 -10.85
C ARG A 334 23.45 10.93 -9.82
N ASP A 335 23.33 11.54 -8.64
CA ASP A 335 24.34 11.43 -7.60
C ASP A 335 24.29 10.03 -6.96
N THR A 336 25.23 9.17 -7.35
CA THR A 336 25.34 7.80 -6.82
C THR A 336 25.76 7.72 -5.36
N GLN A 337 26.21 8.83 -4.77
CA GLN A 337 26.55 8.92 -3.35
C GLN A 337 25.37 9.40 -2.50
N ALA A 338 24.31 9.92 -3.12
CA ALA A 338 23.11 10.35 -2.41
C ALA A 338 22.28 9.15 -1.94
N ASP A 339 21.56 9.34 -0.82
CA ASP A 339 20.62 8.34 -0.30
C ASP A 339 19.59 7.95 -1.38
N PRO A 340 19.37 6.65 -1.62
CA PRO A 340 18.47 6.17 -2.67
C PRO A 340 17.04 6.70 -2.57
N GLU A 341 16.52 6.94 -1.36
CA GLU A 341 15.20 7.52 -1.16
C GLU A 341 15.16 8.99 -1.58
N VAL A 342 16.27 9.73 -1.39
CA VAL A 342 16.42 11.11 -1.85
C VAL A 342 16.46 11.17 -3.39
N ARG A 343 17.17 10.23 -4.02
CA ARG A 343 17.20 10.09 -5.48
C ARG A 343 15.83 9.72 -6.05
N ALA A 344 15.12 8.79 -5.39
CA ALA A 344 13.76 8.41 -5.77
C ALA A 344 12.76 9.56 -5.59
N ALA A 345 12.89 10.37 -4.54
CA ALA A 345 12.08 11.58 -4.36
C ALA A 345 12.34 12.61 -5.47
N ALA A 346 13.60 12.77 -5.91
CA ALA A 346 13.93 13.62 -7.03
C ALA A 346 13.30 13.12 -8.34
N ALA A 347 13.34 11.80 -8.60
CA ALA A 347 12.65 11.20 -9.73
C ALA A 347 11.12 11.44 -9.68
N ALA A 348 10.52 11.29 -8.50
CA ALA A 348 9.09 11.54 -8.29
C ALA A 348 8.72 13.00 -8.59
N SER A 349 9.50 13.98 -8.12
CA SER A 349 9.25 15.40 -8.43
C SER A 349 9.45 15.72 -9.91
N LEU A 350 10.53 15.23 -10.52
CA LEU A 350 10.78 15.38 -11.97
C LEU A 350 9.63 14.83 -12.82
N SER A 351 8.96 13.75 -12.39
CA SER A 351 7.83 13.16 -13.12
C SER A 351 6.62 14.09 -13.31
N TYR A 352 6.52 15.16 -12.52
CA TYR A 352 5.46 16.18 -12.66
C TYR A 352 5.85 17.36 -13.54
N MET A 353 7.08 17.40 -14.06
CA MET A 353 7.60 18.53 -14.83
C MET A 353 7.47 18.34 -16.35
N GLY A 354 7.01 17.18 -16.81
CA GLY A 354 6.74 16.90 -18.22
C GLY A 354 7.99 16.80 -19.09
N GLN A 355 7.87 17.20 -20.36
CA GLN A 355 8.93 17.08 -21.38
C GLN A 355 10.29 17.66 -20.97
N PRO A 356 10.39 18.81 -20.26
CA PRO A 356 11.67 19.31 -19.76
C PRO A 356 12.48 18.30 -18.94
N ALA A 357 11.83 17.37 -18.24
CA ALA A 357 12.50 16.34 -17.45
C ALA A 357 12.88 15.07 -18.24
N TYR A 358 12.56 14.99 -19.55
CA TYR A 358 12.84 13.80 -20.38
C TYR A 358 14.32 13.47 -20.49
N THR A 359 15.21 14.45 -20.37
CA THR A 359 16.67 14.24 -20.34
C THR A 359 17.13 13.32 -19.19
N TYR A 360 16.31 13.17 -18.14
CA TYR A 360 16.58 12.32 -16.99
C TYR A 360 15.92 10.94 -17.05
N TYR A 361 15.25 10.59 -18.15
CA TYR A 361 14.60 9.29 -18.33
C TYR A 361 15.59 8.13 -18.16
N THR A 362 16.76 8.22 -18.81
CA THR A 362 17.84 7.22 -18.69
C THR A 362 18.33 7.08 -17.24
N ALA A 363 18.49 8.19 -16.52
CA ALA A 363 18.94 8.16 -15.12
C ALA A 363 17.91 7.46 -14.20
N MET A 364 16.61 7.54 -14.49
CA MET A 364 15.59 6.78 -13.78
C MET A 364 15.71 5.27 -14.06
N LEU A 365 16.01 4.86 -15.30
CA LEU A 365 16.26 3.46 -15.64
C LEU A 365 17.51 2.91 -14.95
N GLU A 366 18.58 3.72 -14.87
CA GLU A 366 19.80 3.37 -14.15
C GLU A 366 19.53 3.18 -12.65
N LEU A 367 18.74 4.05 -12.04
CA LEU A 367 18.38 3.92 -10.62
C LEU A 367 17.55 2.65 -10.34
N ILE A 368 16.64 2.25 -11.23
CA ILE A 368 15.89 0.98 -11.13
C ILE A 368 16.83 -0.25 -11.11
N LEU A 369 18.02 -0.12 -11.70
CA LEU A 369 19.00 -1.19 -11.82
C LEU A 369 20.14 -1.08 -10.81
N ALA A 370 20.16 -0.03 -10.00
CA ALA A 370 21.13 0.11 -8.92
C ALA A 370 20.88 -0.98 -7.87
N ASP A 371 21.96 -1.58 -7.38
CA ASP A 371 21.86 -2.53 -6.27
C ASP A 371 21.73 -1.75 -4.95
N GLU A 372 20.67 -2.03 -4.20
CA GLU A 372 20.37 -1.38 -2.94
C GLU A 372 20.17 -2.44 -1.84
N PRO A 373 21.26 -3.01 -1.28
CA PRO A 373 21.17 -4.12 -0.32
C PRO A 373 20.35 -3.82 0.94
N GLY A 374 20.23 -2.53 1.31
CA GLY A 374 19.41 -2.07 2.43
C GLY A 374 17.91 -2.03 2.13
N ASP A 375 17.52 -2.06 0.86
CA ASP A 375 16.12 -2.02 0.42
C ASP A 375 15.60 -3.44 0.13
N ARG A 376 15.39 -4.21 1.19
CA ARG A 376 14.93 -5.61 1.13
C ARG A 376 13.72 -5.84 0.23
N PHE A 377 12.83 -4.85 0.09
CA PHE A 377 11.62 -4.96 -0.72
C PHE A 377 11.66 -4.18 -2.03
N ARG A 378 12.80 -3.55 -2.35
CA ARG A 378 13.02 -2.75 -3.56
C ARG A 378 11.93 -1.65 -3.70
N ASP A 379 11.64 -0.98 -2.59
CA ASP A 379 10.75 0.18 -2.50
C ASP A 379 11.19 1.32 -3.43
N VAL A 380 12.51 1.54 -3.57
CA VAL A 380 13.12 2.52 -4.48
C VAL A 380 12.72 2.21 -5.92
N ASP A 381 12.96 0.98 -6.38
CA ASP A 381 12.64 0.55 -7.74
C ASP A 381 11.16 0.71 -8.04
N GLN A 382 10.29 0.32 -7.09
CA GLN A 382 8.85 0.51 -7.24
C GLN A 382 8.48 2.00 -7.36
N SER A 383 9.06 2.86 -6.54
CA SER A 383 8.81 4.31 -6.54
C SER A 383 9.27 4.96 -7.85
N VAL A 384 10.46 4.59 -8.34
CA VAL A 384 11.01 5.09 -9.59
C VAL A 384 10.23 4.56 -10.78
N ALA A 385 9.77 3.30 -10.74
CA ALA A 385 8.88 2.74 -11.76
C ALA A 385 7.55 3.51 -11.86
N GLU A 386 6.97 3.94 -10.74
CA GLU A 386 5.78 4.81 -10.77
C GLU A 386 6.11 6.19 -11.39
N SER A 387 7.26 6.75 -11.02
CA SER A 387 7.71 8.07 -11.45
C SER A 387 8.00 8.12 -12.96
N ILE A 388 8.75 7.16 -13.48
CA ILE A 388 9.13 7.12 -14.90
C ILE A 388 7.91 6.89 -15.82
N ASN A 389 6.96 6.04 -15.40
CA ASN A 389 5.72 5.81 -16.14
C ASN A 389 4.75 7.01 -16.05
N ARG A 390 4.84 7.81 -14.98
CA ARG A 390 4.11 9.09 -14.90
C ARG A 390 4.73 10.14 -15.81
N LEU A 391 6.07 10.19 -15.87
CA LEU A 391 6.81 11.12 -16.73
C LEU A 391 6.45 10.92 -18.20
N CYS A 392 6.40 9.66 -18.66
CA CYS A 392 6.03 9.32 -20.03
C CYS A 392 5.28 7.99 -20.11
N LEU A 393 4.06 8.03 -20.67
CA LEU A 393 3.20 6.86 -20.88
C LEU A 393 3.56 6.05 -22.14
N THR A 394 4.26 6.67 -23.09
CA THR A 394 4.57 6.14 -24.43
C THR A 394 6.04 6.43 -24.76
N PRO A 395 7.00 5.78 -24.07
CA PRO A 395 8.42 6.13 -24.17
C PRO A 395 9.00 5.87 -25.57
N PHE A 396 8.48 4.87 -26.30
CA PHE A 396 8.90 4.59 -27.68
C PHE A 396 8.48 5.70 -28.65
N ALA A 397 7.18 6.06 -28.71
CA ALA A 397 6.73 7.15 -29.57
C ALA A 397 7.31 8.53 -29.18
N SER A 398 7.68 8.71 -27.91
CA SER A 398 8.29 9.94 -27.42
C SER A 398 9.80 10.02 -27.69
N GLY A 399 10.40 8.99 -28.30
CA GLY A 399 11.84 8.96 -28.62
C GLY A 399 12.76 8.84 -27.39
N LEU A 400 12.24 8.42 -26.24
CA LEU A 400 13.01 8.33 -24.98
C LEU A 400 13.80 7.04 -24.86
N VAL A 401 13.45 6.03 -25.65
CA VAL A 401 14.18 4.76 -25.70
C VAL A 401 15.42 4.91 -26.59
N THR A 402 16.43 5.58 -26.07
CA THR A 402 17.73 5.78 -26.74
C THR A 402 18.68 4.59 -26.52
N ASP A 403 18.60 3.96 -25.35
CA ASP A 403 19.29 2.70 -25.04
C ASP A 403 18.25 1.59 -24.79
N LYS A 404 18.01 0.79 -25.84
CA LYS A 404 17.10 -0.36 -25.77
C LYS A 404 17.57 -1.42 -24.79
N VAL A 405 18.89 -1.64 -24.67
CA VAL A 405 19.44 -2.68 -23.79
C VAL A 405 19.15 -2.32 -22.34
N LEU A 406 19.39 -1.06 -21.97
CA LEU A 406 19.08 -0.55 -20.64
C LEU A 406 17.58 -0.62 -20.33
N LEU A 407 16.72 -0.16 -21.26
CA LEU A 407 15.27 -0.21 -21.07
C LEU A 407 14.79 -1.64 -20.80
N TYR A 408 15.17 -2.61 -21.64
CA TYR A 408 14.70 -3.98 -21.48
C TYR A 408 15.25 -4.62 -20.20
N LYS A 409 16.49 -4.29 -19.81
CA LYS A 409 17.05 -4.76 -18.52
C LYS A 409 16.25 -4.21 -17.33
N ALA A 410 15.92 -2.91 -17.32
CA ALA A 410 15.11 -2.28 -16.28
C ALA A 410 13.67 -2.84 -16.25
N SER A 411 13.05 -2.98 -17.42
CA SER A 411 11.71 -3.56 -17.56
C SER A 411 11.66 -5.00 -17.05
N LEU A 412 12.59 -5.86 -17.44
CA LEU A 412 12.69 -7.24 -16.97
C LEU A 412 12.92 -7.31 -15.45
N SER A 413 13.84 -6.49 -14.92
CA SER A 413 14.12 -6.40 -13.48
C SER A 413 12.87 -6.03 -12.66
N LEU A 414 12.06 -5.09 -13.16
CA LEU A 414 10.79 -4.71 -12.55
C LEU A 414 9.71 -5.78 -12.73
N MET A 415 9.64 -6.45 -13.88
CA MET A 415 8.73 -7.56 -14.11
C MET A 415 9.03 -8.78 -13.23
N ASP A 416 10.29 -8.97 -12.81
CA ASP A 416 10.71 -9.98 -11.83
C ASP A 416 10.43 -9.58 -10.37
N HIS A 417 10.04 -8.33 -10.14
CA HIS A 417 9.81 -7.80 -8.81
C HIS A 417 8.65 -8.52 -8.08
N LYS A 418 8.82 -8.76 -6.78
CA LYS A 418 7.82 -9.49 -5.99
C LYS A 418 6.53 -8.72 -5.78
N ARG A 419 6.56 -7.39 -5.71
CA ARG A 419 5.34 -6.55 -5.58
C ARG A 419 4.69 -6.25 -6.93
N GLN A 420 3.35 -6.33 -6.94
CA GLN A 420 2.53 -6.11 -8.14
C GLN A 420 2.74 -4.77 -8.84
N GLN A 421 2.84 -3.67 -8.09
CA GLN A 421 2.94 -2.32 -8.65
C GLN A 421 4.24 -2.11 -9.42
N ALA A 422 5.35 -2.68 -8.94
CA ALA A 422 6.62 -2.64 -9.66
C ALA A 422 6.55 -3.47 -10.95
N ARG A 423 5.93 -4.68 -10.91
CA ARG A 423 5.72 -5.49 -12.13
C ARG A 423 4.89 -4.76 -13.16
N GLU A 424 3.81 -4.12 -12.74
CA GLU A 424 3.00 -3.25 -13.58
C GLU A 424 3.83 -2.12 -14.20
N GLY A 425 4.66 -1.45 -13.40
CA GLY A 425 5.59 -0.43 -13.89
C GLY A 425 6.56 -0.98 -14.95
N GLY A 426 7.13 -2.17 -14.73
CA GLY A 426 8.01 -2.83 -15.69
C GLY A 426 7.32 -3.15 -17.02
N VAL A 427 6.07 -3.63 -16.98
CA VAL A 427 5.27 -3.89 -18.18
C VAL A 427 4.94 -2.59 -18.91
N ARG A 428 4.57 -1.53 -18.19
CA ARG A 428 4.19 -0.24 -18.80
C ARG A 428 5.34 0.46 -19.52
N LEU A 429 6.60 0.17 -19.15
CA LEU A 429 7.77 0.61 -19.92
C LEU A 429 7.77 0.07 -21.37
N LEU A 430 7.02 -1.00 -21.64
CA LEU A 430 6.89 -1.63 -22.96
C LEU A 430 5.73 -1.05 -23.79
N SER A 431 5.10 0.03 -23.33
CA SER A 431 4.02 0.70 -24.05
C SER A 431 4.49 1.14 -25.44
N GLU A 432 3.82 0.63 -26.48
CA GLU A 432 4.18 0.82 -27.90
C GLU A 432 5.53 0.22 -28.31
N ILE A 433 5.94 -0.88 -27.66
CA ILE A 433 7.10 -1.67 -28.08
C ILE A 433 7.00 -2.05 -29.58
N PRO A 434 8.09 -1.92 -30.36
CA PRO A 434 8.14 -2.43 -31.73
C PRO A 434 8.06 -3.95 -31.77
N LEU A 435 7.34 -4.51 -32.75
CA LEU A 435 7.23 -5.96 -32.93
C LEU A 435 8.61 -6.65 -33.00
N ALA A 436 9.58 -6.02 -33.68
CA ALA A 436 10.94 -6.54 -33.81
C ALA A 436 11.66 -6.73 -32.47
N ASP A 437 11.29 -5.99 -31.43
CA ASP A 437 11.92 -6.11 -30.12
C ASP A 437 11.17 -7.05 -29.16
N PHE A 438 9.96 -7.50 -29.52
CA PHE A 438 9.09 -8.25 -28.62
C PHE A 438 9.74 -9.54 -28.08
N HIS A 439 10.55 -10.21 -28.89
CA HIS A 439 11.28 -11.42 -28.52
C HIS A 439 12.12 -11.27 -27.23
N ARG A 440 12.58 -10.05 -26.91
CA ARG A 440 13.40 -9.75 -25.73
C ARG A 440 12.64 -9.86 -24.42
N VAL A 441 11.31 -9.73 -24.46
CA VAL A 441 10.44 -9.65 -23.28
C VAL A 441 9.27 -10.63 -23.31
N ALA A 442 9.02 -11.27 -24.46
CA ALA A 442 7.88 -12.14 -24.72
C ALA A 442 7.64 -13.17 -23.59
N ASP A 443 8.68 -13.92 -23.22
CA ASP A 443 8.57 -14.98 -22.21
C ASP A 443 8.19 -14.41 -20.83
N LYS A 444 8.72 -13.25 -20.46
CA LYS A 444 8.39 -12.61 -19.19
C LYS A 444 6.98 -12.00 -19.20
N VAL A 445 6.56 -11.41 -20.31
CA VAL A 445 5.18 -10.93 -20.51
C VAL A 445 4.20 -12.10 -20.35
N MET A 446 4.46 -13.24 -20.99
CA MET A 446 3.61 -14.42 -20.86
C MET A 446 3.60 -14.97 -19.43
N HIS A 447 4.75 -15.05 -18.78
CA HIS A 447 4.86 -15.46 -17.39
C HIS A 447 4.02 -14.59 -16.44
N ILE A 448 3.96 -13.26 -16.65
CA ILE A 448 3.07 -12.37 -15.89
C ILE A 448 1.60 -12.66 -16.19
N ILE A 449 1.25 -12.89 -17.46
CA ILE A 449 -0.13 -13.20 -17.86
C ILE A 449 -0.59 -14.48 -17.18
N GLU A 450 0.22 -15.54 -17.16
CA GLU A 450 -0.11 -16.80 -16.50
C GLU A 450 -0.31 -16.67 -14.98
N ASP A 451 0.45 -15.79 -14.33
CA ASP A 451 0.36 -15.48 -12.89
C ASP A 451 0.44 -16.72 -11.98
N LYS A 452 1.38 -17.62 -12.27
CA LYS A 452 1.58 -18.87 -11.50
C LYS A 452 2.73 -18.79 -10.48
N ASP A 453 3.47 -17.69 -10.41
CA ASP A 453 4.62 -17.58 -9.50
C ASP A 453 4.15 -17.48 -8.03
N PRO A 454 4.48 -18.47 -7.17
CA PRO A 454 4.09 -18.45 -5.76
C PRO A 454 4.79 -17.36 -4.94
N SER A 455 5.88 -16.81 -5.43
CA SER A 455 6.68 -15.79 -4.73
C SER A 455 6.13 -14.37 -4.87
N TYR A 456 5.12 -14.15 -5.71
CA TYR A 456 4.52 -12.83 -5.88
C TYR A 456 3.73 -12.36 -4.66
N HIS A 457 3.89 -11.07 -4.36
CA HIS A 457 3.12 -10.30 -3.40
C HIS A 457 2.06 -9.49 -4.15
N SER A 458 0.83 -9.40 -3.60
CA SER A 458 -0.34 -8.80 -4.25
C SER A 458 -0.60 -9.36 -5.66
N TYR A 459 -1.59 -10.24 -5.80
CA TYR A 459 -1.92 -10.92 -7.07
C TYR A 459 -3.43 -10.89 -7.36
N HIS A 460 -4.11 -9.85 -6.90
CA HIS A 460 -5.58 -9.73 -6.99
C HIS A 460 -6.06 -8.56 -7.86
N ALA A 461 -5.22 -7.55 -8.10
CA ALA A 461 -5.56 -6.36 -8.88
C ALA A 461 -5.21 -6.54 -10.36
N TRP A 462 -5.82 -7.52 -11.02
CA TRP A 462 -5.35 -8.01 -12.32
C TRP A 462 -5.27 -6.98 -13.44
N GLN A 463 -6.07 -5.92 -13.41
CA GLN A 463 -5.98 -4.82 -14.37
C GLN A 463 -4.57 -4.22 -14.46
N GLY A 464 -3.87 -4.07 -13.31
CA GLY A 464 -2.58 -3.40 -13.25
C GLY A 464 -1.46 -4.20 -13.91
N SER A 465 -1.25 -5.45 -13.50
CA SER A 465 -0.15 -6.28 -14.01
C SER A 465 -0.55 -7.13 -15.22
N ILE A 466 -1.53 -8.03 -15.06
CA ILE A 466 -1.98 -8.94 -16.12
C ILE A 466 -2.62 -8.15 -17.26
N GLY A 467 -3.49 -7.19 -16.94
CA GLY A 467 -4.15 -6.33 -17.91
C GLY A 467 -3.16 -5.49 -18.72
N ALA A 468 -2.16 -4.90 -18.07
CA ALA A 468 -1.09 -4.20 -18.79
C ALA A 468 -0.31 -5.15 -19.70
N ALA A 469 0.00 -6.37 -19.24
CA ALA A 469 0.76 -7.33 -20.05
C ALA A 469 -0.03 -7.80 -21.28
N ILE A 470 -1.34 -8.02 -21.14
CA ILE A 470 -2.20 -8.31 -22.29
C ILE A 470 -2.34 -7.10 -23.21
N LYS A 471 -2.33 -5.87 -22.70
CA LYS A 471 -2.32 -4.67 -23.56
C LYS A 471 -1.06 -4.57 -24.42
N VAL A 472 0.08 -5.06 -23.96
CA VAL A 472 1.29 -5.21 -24.81
C VAL A 472 1.01 -6.21 -25.95
N LEU A 473 0.33 -7.32 -25.67
CA LEU A 473 -0.10 -8.25 -26.73
C LEU A 473 -1.07 -7.58 -27.72
N ALA A 474 -2.01 -6.78 -27.20
CA ALA A 474 -2.99 -6.07 -28.01
C ALA A 474 -2.33 -5.03 -28.94
N SER A 475 -1.35 -4.27 -28.45
CA SER A 475 -0.62 -3.28 -29.27
C SER A 475 0.16 -3.93 -30.42
N LEU A 476 0.51 -5.20 -30.27
CA LEU A 476 1.22 -6.01 -31.28
C LEU A 476 0.28 -6.89 -32.13
N ASN A 477 -1.05 -6.76 -31.95
CA ASN A 477 -2.06 -7.60 -32.60
C ASN A 477 -1.86 -9.11 -32.35
N ILE A 478 -1.37 -9.50 -31.17
CA ILE A 478 -1.17 -10.90 -30.78
C ILE A 478 -2.51 -11.49 -30.30
N LYS A 479 -3.01 -12.51 -30.99
CA LYS A 479 -4.38 -13.03 -30.81
C LYS A 479 -4.65 -13.66 -29.45
N GLU A 480 -3.64 -14.24 -28.81
CA GLU A 480 -3.77 -15.00 -27.56
C GLU A 480 -4.23 -14.13 -26.39
N GLY A 481 -4.05 -12.80 -26.46
CA GLY A 481 -4.51 -11.92 -25.38
C GLY A 481 -6.03 -11.86 -25.22
N ILE A 482 -6.83 -12.12 -26.27
CA ILE A 482 -8.30 -12.19 -26.17
C ILE A 482 -8.74 -13.34 -25.24
N PRO A 483 -8.37 -14.62 -25.49
CA PRO A 483 -8.75 -15.71 -24.60
C PRO A 483 -8.13 -15.57 -23.20
N TYR A 484 -6.93 -15.01 -23.05
CA TYR A 484 -6.38 -14.72 -21.71
C TYR A 484 -7.20 -13.66 -20.95
N THR A 485 -7.75 -12.67 -21.65
CA THR A 485 -8.59 -11.64 -21.03
C THR A 485 -9.89 -12.22 -20.50
N VAL A 486 -10.57 -13.08 -21.27
CA VAL A 486 -11.82 -13.71 -20.84
C VAL A 486 -11.57 -14.79 -19.79
N GLY A 487 -10.50 -15.57 -19.94
CA GLY A 487 -10.15 -16.69 -19.06
C GLY A 487 -9.84 -16.29 -17.61
N VAL A 488 -9.66 -15.00 -17.32
CA VAL A 488 -9.52 -14.53 -15.93
C VAL A 488 -10.77 -14.82 -15.08
N LEU A 489 -11.93 -14.93 -15.73
CA LEU A 489 -13.18 -15.28 -15.05
C LEU A 489 -13.11 -16.61 -14.30
N ASP A 490 -12.31 -17.55 -14.82
CA ASP A 490 -12.23 -18.93 -14.32
C ASP A 490 -11.12 -19.12 -13.29
N ARG A 491 -10.29 -18.10 -13.05
CA ARG A 491 -9.28 -18.13 -11.99
C ARG A 491 -9.92 -18.11 -10.60
N GLU A 492 -9.36 -18.88 -9.67
CA GLU A 492 -9.88 -18.99 -8.30
C GLU A 492 -9.63 -17.74 -7.43
N ASP A 493 -8.63 -16.94 -7.77
CA ASP A 493 -8.26 -15.71 -7.06
C ASP A 493 -9.02 -14.49 -7.61
N GLY A 494 -8.91 -13.35 -6.90
CA GLY A 494 -9.40 -12.07 -7.39
C GLY A 494 -10.92 -11.89 -7.29
N LYS A 495 -11.34 -10.75 -6.75
CA LYS A 495 -12.77 -10.41 -6.72
C LYS A 495 -13.33 -10.24 -8.12
N PHE A 496 -14.57 -10.70 -8.33
CA PHE A 496 -15.31 -10.51 -9.58
C PHE A 496 -15.22 -9.08 -10.15
N GLY A 497 -15.32 -8.06 -9.29
CA GLY A 497 -15.21 -6.67 -9.72
C GLY A 497 -13.84 -6.26 -10.28
N PHE A 498 -12.73 -6.88 -9.85
CA PHE A 498 -11.43 -6.68 -10.49
C PHE A 498 -11.36 -7.37 -11.86
N LYS A 499 -12.00 -8.54 -11.99
CA LYS A 499 -12.11 -9.27 -13.26
C LYS A 499 -12.87 -8.45 -14.32
N VAL A 500 -14.03 -7.91 -13.95
CA VAL A 500 -14.84 -7.05 -14.83
C VAL A 500 -14.06 -5.80 -15.26
N ARG A 501 -13.38 -5.14 -14.32
CA ARG A 501 -12.51 -3.98 -14.63
C ARG A 501 -11.42 -4.31 -15.64
N MET A 502 -10.73 -5.43 -15.44
CA MET A 502 -9.71 -5.86 -16.38
C MET A 502 -10.30 -6.14 -17.78
N ILE A 503 -11.42 -6.88 -17.86
CA ILE A 503 -12.06 -7.22 -19.14
C ILE A 503 -12.46 -5.96 -19.90
N CYS A 504 -13.14 -5.01 -19.24
CA CYS A 504 -13.56 -3.78 -19.89
C CYS A 504 -12.42 -2.83 -20.25
N ASP A 505 -11.26 -2.97 -19.61
CA ASP A 505 -10.08 -2.16 -19.89
C ASP A 505 -9.23 -2.74 -21.03
N VAL A 506 -9.22 -4.06 -21.20
CA VAL A 506 -8.32 -4.75 -22.16
C VAL A 506 -9.01 -5.07 -23.48
N LEU A 507 -10.23 -5.59 -23.49
CA LEU A 507 -10.91 -5.98 -24.74
C LEU A 507 -11.04 -4.84 -25.77
N PRO A 508 -11.26 -3.56 -25.39
CA PRO A 508 -11.30 -2.47 -26.35
C PRO A 508 -9.99 -2.30 -27.15
N ALA A 509 -8.85 -2.71 -26.61
CA ALA A 509 -7.56 -2.62 -27.31
C ALA A 509 -7.49 -3.56 -28.53
N TYR A 510 -8.33 -4.60 -28.57
CA TYR A 510 -8.47 -5.51 -29.71
C TYR A 510 -9.53 -5.06 -30.73
N GLY A 511 -10.32 -4.02 -30.42
CA GLY A 511 -11.33 -3.47 -31.33
C GLY A 511 -12.30 -4.54 -31.87
N ALA A 512 -12.54 -4.52 -33.18
CA ALA A 512 -13.46 -5.45 -33.84
C ALA A 512 -13.09 -6.94 -33.67
N ASN A 513 -11.83 -7.27 -33.38
CA ASN A 513 -11.41 -8.65 -33.11
C ASN A 513 -12.00 -9.23 -31.81
N ALA A 514 -12.43 -8.38 -30.87
CA ALA A 514 -13.03 -8.81 -29.61
C ALA A 514 -14.54 -9.12 -29.72
N LYS A 515 -15.19 -8.95 -30.89
CA LYS A 515 -16.65 -9.13 -31.06
C LYS A 515 -17.16 -10.51 -30.62
N ALA A 516 -16.43 -11.58 -30.94
CA ALA A 516 -16.80 -12.94 -30.52
C ALA A 516 -16.71 -13.13 -29.00
N ALA A 517 -15.65 -12.61 -28.37
CA ALA A 517 -15.49 -12.62 -26.91
C ALA A 517 -16.59 -11.81 -26.22
N LEU A 518 -16.93 -10.64 -26.76
CA LEU A 518 -18.03 -9.81 -26.26
C LEU A 518 -19.38 -10.54 -26.34
N ALA A 519 -19.66 -11.23 -27.45
CA ALA A 519 -20.89 -12.01 -27.60
C ALA A 519 -20.99 -13.12 -26.54
N ALA A 520 -19.89 -13.80 -26.24
CA ALA A 520 -19.84 -14.80 -25.17
C ALA A 520 -20.08 -14.19 -23.78
N LEU A 521 -19.50 -13.02 -23.49
CA LEU A 521 -19.70 -12.33 -22.22
C LEU A 521 -21.14 -11.84 -22.03
N LYS A 522 -21.81 -11.39 -23.10
CA LYS A 522 -23.22 -10.92 -23.06
C LYS A 522 -24.19 -12.04 -22.62
N VAL A 523 -23.87 -13.30 -22.90
CA VAL A 523 -24.70 -14.46 -22.51
C VAL A 523 -24.21 -15.17 -21.23
N ASP A 524 -23.06 -14.78 -20.68
CA ASP A 524 -22.52 -15.35 -19.46
C ASP A 524 -23.39 -14.94 -18.24
N PRO A 525 -23.95 -15.89 -17.46
CA PRO A 525 -24.78 -15.58 -16.30
C PRO A 525 -24.10 -14.66 -15.27
N ARG A 526 -22.76 -14.70 -15.18
CA ARG A 526 -21.96 -13.85 -14.28
C ARG A 526 -22.08 -12.36 -14.66
N PHE A 527 -22.41 -12.03 -15.91
CA PHE A 527 -22.50 -10.67 -16.44
C PHE A 527 -23.91 -10.08 -16.48
N LYS A 528 -24.94 -10.87 -16.15
CA LYS A 528 -26.35 -10.44 -16.22
C LYS A 528 -26.66 -9.12 -15.50
N ALA A 529 -25.97 -8.82 -14.40
CA ALA A 529 -26.17 -7.61 -13.60
C ALA A 529 -25.04 -6.57 -13.76
N VAL A 530 -24.10 -6.79 -14.68
CA VAL A 530 -22.95 -5.88 -14.85
C VAL A 530 -23.37 -4.60 -15.55
N GLU A 531 -24.21 -4.69 -16.57
CA GLU A 531 -24.68 -3.57 -17.38
C GLU A 531 -25.54 -2.59 -16.58
N ASP A 532 -26.47 -3.08 -15.77
CA ASP A 532 -27.34 -2.24 -14.93
C ASP A 532 -26.72 -1.93 -13.55
N GLY A 533 -25.55 -2.50 -13.27
CA GLY A 533 -24.90 -2.43 -11.97
C GLY A 533 -23.85 -1.33 -11.86
N ARG A 534 -23.06 -1.39 -10.78
CA ARG A 534 -21.97 -0.44 -10.49
C ARG A 534 -20.89 -0.33 -11.57
N PHE A 535 -20.84 -1.25 -12.53
CA PHE A 535 -19.87 -1.29 -13.62
C PHE A 535 -20.49 -0.96 -14.98
N GLY A 536 -21.78 -0.62 -15.03
CA GLY A 536 -22.53 -0.40 -16.26
C GLY A 536 -21.89 0.59 -17.22
N GLY A 537 -21.50 1.77 -16.72
CA GLY A 537 -20.88 2.79 -17.56
C GLY A 537 -19.54 2.35 -18.18
N MET A 538 -18.78 1.48 -17.52
CA MET A 538 -17.52 0.94 -18.06
C MET A 538 -17.80 -0.20 -19.05
N TRP A 539 -18.81 -1.04 -18.77
CA TRP A 539 -19.30 -2.06 -19.69
C TRP A 539 -19.80 -1.46 -21.01
N GLN A 540 -20.68 -0.46 -20.94
CA GLN A 540 -21.24 0.21 -22.12
C GLN A 540 -20.15 0.88 -22.97
N LYS A 541 -19.14 1.50 -22.33
CA LYS A 541 -17.96 2.05 -23.05
C LYS A 541 -17.18 0.97 -23.79
N MET A 542 -16.96 -0.19 -23.16
CA MET A 542 -16.28 -1.32 -23.80
C MET A 542 -17.11 -1.85 -24.98
N VAL A 543 -18.42 -2.08 -24.79
CA VAL A 543 -19.34 -2.55 -25.84
C VAL A 543 -19.28 -1.62 -27.05
N LYS A 544 -19.45 -0.31 -26.82
CA LYS A 544 -19.39 0.72 -27.85
C LYS A 544 -18.07 0.67 -28.62
N ALA A 545 -16.94 0.66 -27.91
CA ALA A 545 -15.61 0.64 -28.53
C ALA A 545 -15.35 -0.59 -29.41
N ILE A 546 -15.92 -1.75 -29.07
CA ILE A 546 -15.77 -2.99 -29.84
C ILE A 546 -16.73 -3.05 -31.03
N GLU A 547 -17.99 -2.63 -30.84
CA GLU A 547 -19.03 -2.72 -31.86
C GLU A 547 -18.87 -1.68 -32.98
N GLU A 548 -18.48 -0.45 -32.62
CA GLU A 548 -18.27 0.66 -33.56
C GLU A 548 -16.92 0.61 -34.28
N ASP A 549 -16.01 -0.31 -33.90
CA ASP A 549 -14.75 -0.49 -34.61
C ASP A 549 -15.02 -1.06 -36.03
N PRO A 550 -14.60 -0.34 -37.09
CA PRO A 550 -15.05 -0.59 -38.46
C PRO A 550 -14.39 -1.81 -39.12
N ALA A 551 -13.22 -2.28 -38.66
CA ALA A 551 -12.55 -3.41 -39.31
C ALA A 551 -11.58 -4.18 -38.37
N PRO A 552 -11.63 -5.52 -38.35
CA PRO A 552 -10.66 -6.31 -37.61
C PRO A 552 -9.26 -6.11 -38.19
N ARG A 553 -8.28 -5.88 -37.31
CA ARG A 553 -6.86 -5.88 -37.66
C ARG A 553 -6.38 -7.31 -37.86
N GLN A 554 -5.42 -7.53 -38.76
CA GLN A 554 -4.76 -8.83 -38.88
C GLN A 554 -4.07 -9.18 -37.57
N LEU A 555 -4.43 -10.33 -37.01
CA LEU A 555 -3.79 -10.85 -35.81
C LEU A 555 -2.70 -11.86 -36.18
N ILE A 556 -1.66 -11.91 -35.35
CA ILE A 556 -0.58 -12.91 -35.40
C ILE A 556 -0.61 -13.77 -34.13
N THR A 557 0.00 -14.94 -34.18
CA THR A 557 0.26 -15.78 -33.01
C THR A 557 1.37 -15.18 -32.16
N PHE A 558 1.39 -15.56 -30.88
CA PHE A 558 2.48 -15.22 -29.98
C PHE A 558 3.83 -15.74 -30.48
N GLU A 559 3.87 -16.95 -31.04
CA GLU A 559 5.11 -17.54 -31.60
C GLU A 559 5.58 -16.82 -32.86
N GLU A 560 4.67 -16.44 -33.78
CA GLU A 560 5.03 -15.61 -34.94
C GLU A 560 5.57 -14.25 -34.50
N ALA A 561 4.98 -13.63 -33.47
CA ALA A 561 5.47 -12.36 -32.93
C ALA A 561 6.85 -12.49 -32.27
N LYS A 562 7.10 -13.62 -31.60
CA LYS A 562 8.40 -13.94 -30.99
C LYS A 562 9.47 -14.22 -32.05
N GLN A 563 9.11 -14.93 -33.13
CA GLN A 563 10.02 -15.27 -34.22
C GLN A 563 10.30 -14.09 -35.16
N GLY A 564 9.32 -13.23 -35.43
CA GLY A 564 9.46 -12.09 -36.32
C GLY A 564 10.42 -10.99 -35.84
N GLY A 565 10.93 -11.09 -34.60
CA GLY A 565 11.94 -10.19 -34.05
C GLY A 565 13.34 -10.81 -33.86
N MET A 566 13.50 -12.12 -34.05
CA MET A 566 14.79 -12.82 -34.06
C MET A 566 15.41 -12.73 -35.45
#